data_AF-A0A176RWP1-F1
#
_entry.id   AF-A0A176RWP1-F1
#
_cell.length_a   1.000
_cell.length_b   1.000
_cell.length_c   1.000
_cell.angle_alpha   90.00
_cell.angle_beta   90.00
_cell.angle_gamma   90.00
#
_symmetry.space_group_name_H-M   'P 1'
#
loop_
_entity.id
_entity.type
_entity.pdbx_description
1 polymer ?
#
loop_
_entity_poly.entity_id
_entity_poly.type
_entity_poly.pdbx_seq_one_letter_code
_entity_poly.pdbx_strand_id
1 'polypeptide(L)'
;MAFSPDGKLALSGSGDTTTRLWNVQTGKEVAKMVGFENGEWVTITPEGYYTASLNGAKYINVSIGTQSYNIDQYEAIYHRPDIVKLAIKLGDTQQAIAQATHGAQPIQIAQVQPPKIWFVSPQKGYETQRSKITIKVETQIIVDKAESLTFKVNGRPVGKEKGKRDRAKVTGSKVQAYSRQVPLQVGENRIEVEVRGQAGAVERRSILVIRKGTLVKKPDLYYLGIGVAAHPSLPLKYPVKDVTKLAETFKKQQGRAYNQVFIKTLTDQQATRFKLIKAISTFFKEAKMGDIAIIYISGHGMNTPMGYHFLTYDAEPDFLQASGASWQVFEPIYNLKAHVFLLVDTCRAGNIVNPDWKQRAQDEEARPDRFLRGANNSGVIVFASSSGSDVSQEDERWGHSAFAKALVDGLNGGAADKKGRVLFDPLRRHVMEQVADLTDGLQQPTIPRLTGTGQFLDLVLARR
;
A
#
# COMPACT_ATOMS: atom_id res chain seq x y z
N MET A 1 4.64 -6.77 -37.36
CA MET A 1 5.08 -5.38 -37.07
C MET A 1 3.95 -4.45 -37.51
N ALA A 2 3.71 -3.38 -36.77
CA ALA A 2 2.67 -2.38 -37.08
C ALA A 2 3.26 -0.97 -36.95
N PHE A 3 2.72 0.00 -37.69
CA PHE A 3 3.11 1.40 -37.59
C PHE A 3 1.99 2.22 -36.94
N SER A 4 2.33 3.28 -36.21
CA SER A 4 1.35 4.27 -35.76
C SER A 4 0.72 4.97 -36.97
N PRO A 5 -0.51 5.52 -36.85
CA PRO A 5 -1.18 6.20 -37.96
C PRO A 5 -0.40 7.38 -38.54
N ASP A 6 0.42 8.05 -37.72
CA ASP A 6 1.30 9.14 -38.13
C ASP A 6 2.67 8.68 -38.65
N GLY A 7 2.92 7.36 -38.70
CA GLY A 7 4.16 6.75 -39.18
C GLY A 7 5.40 7.00 -38.31
N LYS A 8 5.26 7.68 -37.16
CA LYS A 8 6.41 8.05 -36.30
C LYS A 8 6.90 6.91 -35.43
N LEU A 9 6.01 5.97 -35.09
CA LEU A 9 6.30 4.84 -34.22
C LEU A 9 6.07 3.53 -34.95
N ALA A 10 6.91 2.54 -34.65
CA ALA A 10 6.71 1.15 -35.05
C ALA A 10 6.60 0.26 -33.81
N LEU A 11 5.71 -0.72 -33.86
CA LEU A 11 5.53 -1.75 -32.85
C LEU A 11 5.94 -3.10 -33.43
N SER A 12 6.85 -3.79 -32.76
CA SER A 12 7.22 -5.17 -33.10
C SER A 12 7.01 -6.10 -31.92
N GLY A 13 6.50 -7.30 -32.20
CA GLY A 13 6.53 -8.43 -31.28
C GLY A 13 7.69 -9.35 -31.64
N SER A 14 8.28 -10.00 -30.65
CA SER A 14 9.43 -10.89 -30.80
C SER A 14 9.14 -12.25 -30.16
N GLY A 15 9.79 -13.30 -30.67
CA GLY A 15 9.72 -14.65 -30.10
C GLY A 15 10.29 -14.75 -28.68
N ASP A 16 11.03 -13.74 -28.23
CA ASP A 16 11.50 -13.59 -26.84
C ASP A 16 10.40 -13.12 -25.86
N THR A 17 9.13 -13.16 -26.29
CA THR A 17 7.93 -12.71 -25.55
C THR A 17 7.85 -11.20 -25.30
N THR A 18 8.78 -10.41 -25.85
CA THR A 18 8.77 -8.95 -25.70
C THR A 18 8.04 -8.28 -26.85
N THR A 19 7.37 -7.18 -26.53
CA THR A 19 6.90 -6.19 -27.50
C THR A 19 7.74 -4.94 -27.37
N ARG A 20 8.21 -4.39 -28.49
CA ARG A 20 9.08 -3.20 -28.50
C ARG A 20 8.45 -2.10 -29.35
N LEU A 21 8.56 -0.88 -28.83
CA LEU A 21 8.14 0.34 -29.50
C LEU A 21 9.39 1.08 -29.97
N TRP A 22 9.38 1.51 -31.22
CA TRP A 22 10.52 2.12 -31.91
C TRP A 22 10.12 3.48 -32.46
N ASN A 23 11.05 4.42 -32.44
CA ASN A 23 10.96 5.64 -33.23
C ASN A 23 11.44 5.32 -34.66
N VAL A 24 10.58 5.52 -35.66
CA VAL A 24 10.85 5.13 -37.05
C VAL A 24 11.98 5.95 -37.66
N GLN A 25 12.04 7.25 -37.35
CA GLN A 25 13.04 8.15 -37.92
C GLN A 25 14.45 7.88 -37.40
N THR A 26 14.57 7.59 -36.11
CA THR A 26 15.88 7.41 -35.45
C THR A 26 16.30 5.96 -35.32
N GLY A 27 15.38 5.01 -35.49
CA GLY A 27 15.59 3.59 -35.22
C GLY A 27 15.79 3.24 -33.74
N LYS A 28 15.65 4.21 -32.82
CA LYS A 28 15.85 3.99 -31.39
C LYS A 28 14.64 3.32 -30.75
N GLU A 29 14.89 2.40 -29.83
CA GLU A 29 13.86 1.82 -28.96
C GLU A 29 13.34 2.91 -28.00
N VAL A 30 12.02 3.02 -27.89
CA VAL A 30 11.32 3.95 -26.99
C VAL A 30 10.90 3.24 -25.72
N ALA A 31 10.37 2.01 -25.85
CA ALA A 31 9.95 1.20 -24.72
C ALA A 31 9.95 -0.29 -25.06
N LYS A 32 10.16 -1.10 -24.03
CA LYS A 32 9.97 -2.54 -24.03
C LYS A 32 8.83 -2.91 -23.11
N MET A 33 7.96 -3.77 -23.59
CA MET A 33 6.75 -4.23 -22.91
C MET A 33 6.79 -5.75 -22.78
N VAL A 34 6.45 -6.23 -21.58
CA VAL A 34 6.38 -7.66 -21.26
C VAL A 34 5.04 -7.91 -20.58
N GLY A 35 4.26 -8.85 -21.13
CA GLY A 35 3.06 -9.38 -20.48
C GLY A 35 3.35 -10.76 -19.91
N PHE A 36 2.76 -11.07 -18.76
CA PHE A 36 2.91 -12.35 -18.06
C PHE A 36 1.59 -13.13 -18.11
N GLU A 37 1.66 -14.45 -18.04
CA GLU A 37 0.48 -15.35 -18.12
C GLU A 37 -0.59 -15.04 -17.07
N ASN A 38 -0.18 -14.51 -15.92
CA ASN A 38 -1.07 -14.14 -14.83
C ASN A 38 -1.68 -12.73 -14.97
N GLY A 39 -1.60 -12.12 -16.15
CA GLY A 39 -2.13 -10.79 -16.44
C GLY A 39 -1.29 -9.62 -15.91
N GLU A 40 -0.17 -9.89 -15.25
CA GLU A 40 0.78 -8.85 -14.87
C GLU A 40 1.52 -8.33 -16.11
N TRP A 41 2.06 -7.13 -16.05
CA TRP A 41 2.82 -6.53 -17.13
C TRP A 41 3.86 -5.53 -16.63
N VAL A 42 4.88 -5.30 -17.47
CA VAL A 42 5.94 -4.30 -17.27
C VAL A 42 6.16 -3.53 -18.56
N THR A 43 6.31 -2.21 -18.45
CA THR A 43 6.83 -1.35 -19.53
C THR A 43 8.05 -0.61 -19.01
N ILE A 44 9.17 -0.70 -19.73
CA ILE A 44 10.47 -0.12 -19.34
C ILE A 44 11.10 0.64 -20.51
N THR A 45 11.68 1.81 -20.25
CA THR A 45 12.48 2.57 -21.23
C THR A 45 13.92 2.03 -21.28
N PRO A 46 14.71 2.30 -22.35
CA PRO A 46 16.11 1.92 -22.41
C PRO A 46 16.96 2.44 -21.24
N GLU A 47 16.60 3.57 -20.65
CA GLU A 47 17.26 4.18 -19.49
C GLU A 47 16.87 3.52 -18.15
N GLY A 48 15.93 2.57 -18.17
CA GLY A 48 15.51 1.78 -17.00
C GLY A 48 14.30 2.33 -16.24
N TYR A 49 13.75 3.48 -16.65
CA TYR A 49 12.50 3.98 -16.09
C TYR A 49 11.35 3.05 -16.46
N TYR A 50 10.51 2.70 -15.49
CA TYR A 50 9.46 1.72 -15.69
C TYR A 50 8.12 2.11 -15.05
N THR A 51 7.08 1.48 -15.57
CA THR A 51 5.78 1.32 -14.94
C THR A 51 5.34 -0.12 -15.10
N ALA A 52 4.65 -0.65 -14.10
CA ALA A 52 4.25 -2.06 -14.08
C ALA A 52 2.91 -2.22 -13.39
N SER A 53 2.16 -3.27 -13.71
CA SER A 53 1.03 -3.71 -12.88
C SER A 53 1.47 -3.91 -11.41
N LEU A 54 0.51 -4.00 -10.49
CA LEU A 54 0.77 -3.99 -9.04
C LEU A 54 1.90 -4.95 -8.63
N ASN A 55 1.91 -6.17 -9.17
CA ASN A 55 2.93 -7.17 -8.87
C ASN A 55 3.90 -7.39 -10.04
N GLY A 56 3.78 -6.66 -11.15
CA GLY A 56 4.64 -6.82 -12.33
C GLY A 56 6.09 -6.44 -12.03
N ALA A 57 6.31 -5.48 -11.13
CA ALA A 57 7.65 -5.05 -10.73
C ALA A 57 8.50 -6.21 -10.15
N LYS A 58 7.89 -7.23 -9.54
CA LYS A 58 8.62 -8.38 -8.96
C LYS A 58 9.44 -9.17 -9.99
N TYR A 59 9.13 -9.02 -11.28
CA TYR A 59 9.84 -9.65 -12.38
C TYR A 59 11.02 -8.82 -12.90
N ILE A 60 11.31 -7.67 -12.27
CA ILE A 60 12.41 -6.78 -12.62
C ILE A 60 13.46 -6.85 -11.52
N ASN A 61 14.72 -6.93 -11.92
CA ASN A 61 15.87 -6.74 -11.04
C ASN A 61 16.79 -5.65 -11.60
N VAL A 62 17.54 -5.00 -10.73
CA VAL A 62 18.57 -4.03 -11.09
C VAL A 62 19.92 -4.73 -11.07
N SER A 63 20.65 -4.72 -12.18
CA SER A 63 21.98 -5.32 -12.27
C SER A 63 23.05 -4.23 -12.38
N ILE A 64 24.03 -4.26 -11.49
CA ILE A 64 25.21 -3.35 -11.53
C ILE A 64 26.47 -4.22 -11.45
N GLY A 65 27.22 -4.27 -12.55
CA GLY A 65 28.34 -5.19 -12.68
C GLY A 65 27.87 -6.65 -12.53
N THR A 66 28.43 -7.38 -11.57
CA THR A 66 28.05 -8.77 -11.26
C THR A 66 26.99 -8.90 -10.17
N GLN A 67 26.54 -7.78 -9.59
CA GLN A 67 25.58 -7.77 -8.49
C GLN A 67 24.16 -7.57 -9.04
N SER A 68 23.20 -8.30 -8.47
CA SER A 68 21.78 -8.15 -8.76
C SER A 68 21.05 -7.69 -7.49
N TYR A 69 20.21 -6.69 -7.66
CA TYR A 69 19.42 -6.05 -6.62
C TYR A 69 17.93 -6.16 -6.94
N ASN A 70 17.10 -6.19 -5.90
CA ASN A 70 15.65 -6.17 -6.09
C ASN A 70 15.19 -4.77 -6.54
N ILE A 71 14.20 -4.70 -7.43
CA ILE A 71 13.71 -3.41 -7.92
C ILE A 71 13.14 -2.51 -6.81
N ASP A 72 12.59 -3.09 -5.73
CA ASP A 72 12.07 -2.37 -4.57
C ASP A 72 13.14 -1.51 -3.86
N GLN A 73 14.43 -1.79 -4.11
CA GLN A 73 15.54 -1.00 -3.61
C GLN A 73 15.76 0.29 -4.41
N TYR A 74 15.27 0.35 -5.64
CA TYR A 74 15.44 1.45 -6.57
C TYR A 74 14.12 2.04 -7.07
N GLU A 75 12.99 1.57 -6.52
CA GLU A 75 11.65 1.97 -6.92
C GLU A 75 11.47 3.49 -6.90
N ALA A 76 11.98 4.17 -5.87
CA ALA A 76 11.91 5.64 -5.75
C ALA A 76 12.65 6.40 -6.87
N ILE A 77 13.54 5.72 -7.60
CA ILE A 77 14.34 6.28 -8.68
C ILE A 77 13.73 5.93 -10.04
N TYR A 78 13.43 4.64 -10.26
CA TYR A 78 13.09 4.12 -11.58
C TYR A 78 11.60 3.86 -11.80
N HIS A 79 10.77 3.78 -10.76
CA HIS A 79 9.32 3.74 -10.95
C HIS A 79 8.83 5.15 -11.31
N ARG A 80 8.95 5.50 -12.59
CA ARG A 80 8.59 6.80 -13.17
C ARG A 80 7.58 6.63 -14.30
N PRO A 81 6.31 6.35 -13.96
CA PRO A 81 5.25 6.21 -14.96
C PRO A 81 5.04 7.46 -15.83
N ASP A 82 5.30 8.65 -15.33
CA ASP A 82 5.30 9.92 -16.07
C ASP A 82 6.30 9.89 -17.21
N ILE A 83 7.55 9.51 -16.93
CA ILE A 83 8.62 9.42 -17.92
C ILE A 83 8.24 8.40 -19.00
N VAL A 84 7.77 7.22 -18.60
CA VAL A 84 7.34 6.18 -19.56
C VAL A 84 6.21 6.68 -20.46
N LYS A 85 5.20 7.35 -19.87
CA LYS A 85 4.06 7.91 -20.62
C LYS A 85 4.50 9.00 -21.60
N LEU A 86 5.37 9.91 -21.16
CA LEU A 86 5.94 10.95 -22.00
C LEU A 86 6.81 10.38 -23.12
N ALA A 87 7.62 9.35 -22.84
CA ALA A 87 8.47 8.71 -23.84
C ALA A 87 7.65 8.10 -24.97
N ILE A 88 6.55 7.40 -24.64
CA ILE A 88 5.62 6.85 -25.64
C ILE A 88 4.94 7.96 -26.43
N LYS A 89 4.50 9.04 -25.77
CA LYS A 89 3.81 10.17 -26.41
C LYS A 89 4.73 10.94 -27.37
N LEU A 90 5.96 11.19 -26.98
CA LEU A 90 6.93 11.96 -27.75
C LEU A 90 7.68 11.10 -28.77
N GLY A 91 7.72 9.78 -28.56
CA GLY A 91 8.58 8.87 -29.31
C GLY A 91 10.07 9.12 -29.04
N ASP A 92 10.41 9.77 -27.94
CA ASP A 92 11.77 10.15 -27.57
C ASP A 92 11.91 10.12 -26.04
N THR A 93 12.75 9.22 -25.56
CA THR A 93 12.98 8.99 -24.12
C THR A 93 13.79 10.12 -23.48
N GLN A 94 14.72 10.73 -24.21
CA GLN A 94 15.57 11.80 -23.69
C GLN A 94 14.77 13.09 -23.50
N GLN A 95 13.91 13.42 -24.48
CA GLN A 95 12.98 14.55 -24.32
C GLN A 95 11.99 14.32 -23.17
N ALA A 96 11.47 13.10 -23.04
CA ALA A 96 10.58 12.73 -21.95
C ALA A 96 11.23 12.90 -20.57
N ILE A 97 12.47 12.44 -20.41
CA ILE A 97 13.21 12.61 -19.16
C ILE A 97 13.43 14.10 -18.89
N ALA A 98 13.97 14.86 -19.85
CA ALA A 98 14.22 16.29 -19.68
C ALA A 98 12.95 17.08 -19.30
N GLN A 99 11.80 16.75 -19.88
CA GLN A 99 10.53 17.37 -19.54
C GLN A 99 10.07 17.01 -18.12
N ALA A 100 10.12 15.72 -17.75
CA ALA A 100 9.64 15.22 -16.46
C ALA A 100 10.56 15.55 -15.28
N THR A 101 11.83 15.84 -15.54
CA THR A 101 12.82 16.20 -14.51
C THR A 101 13.11 17.70 -14.49
N HIS A 102 12.39 18.51 -15.27
CA HIS A 102 12.65 19.94 -15.45
C HIS A 102 14.12 20.24 -15.82
N GLY A 103 14.70 19.39 -16.69
CA GLY A 103 16.08 19.49 -17.17
C GLY A 103 17.13 18.89 -16.24
N ALA A 104 16.75 18.31 -15.08
CA ALA A 104 17.71 17.61 -14.23
C ALA A 104 18.23 16.34 -14.92
N GLN A 105 19.52 16.06 -14.75
CA GLN A 105 20.17 14.91 -15.37
C GLN A 105 19.64 13.58 -14.81
N PRO A 106 19.47 12.54 -15.66
CA PRO A 106 19.08 11.22 -15.20
C PRO A 106 20.10 10.65 -14.21
N ILE A 107 19.62 9.99 -13.17
CA ILE A 107 20.48 9.31 -12.20
C ILE A 107 21.06 8.04 -12.86
N GLN A 108 22.39 8.00 -12.99
CA GLN A 108 23.07 6.84 -13.56
C GLN A 108 23.13 5.69 -12.57
N ILE A 109 22.55 4.54 -12.95
CA ILE A 109 22.41 3.39 -12.05
C ILE A 109 23.74 2.88 -11.51
N ALA A 110 24.80 2.94 -12.32
CA ALA A 110 26.16 2.53 -11.95
C ALA A 110 26.72 3.34 -10.77
N GLN A 111 26.20 4.55 -10.54
CA GLN A 111 26.61 5.44 -9.45
C GLN A 111 25.72 5.30 -8.21
N VAL A 112 24.70 4.44 -8.26
CA VAL A 112 23.74 4.26 -7.16
C VAL A 112 23.81 2.84 -6.64
N GLN A 113 24.63 2.65 -5.62
CA GLN A 113 24.62 1.42 -4.83
C GLN A 113 23.87 1.65 -3.52
N PRO A 114 22.88 0.80 -3.18
CA PRO A 114 22.17 0.85 -1.91
C PRO A 114 23.17 0.88 -0.76
N PRO A 115 22.93 1.70 0.28
CA PRO A 115 23.74 1.66 1.47
C PRO A 115 23.70 0.25 2.09
N LYS A 116 24.78 -0.21 2.71
CA LYS A 116 24.75 -1.44 3.50
C LYS A 116 24.28 -1.11 4.91
N ILE A 117 23.50 -2.00 5.51
CA ILE A 117 23.10 -1.91 6.91
C ILE A 117 23.11 -3.29 7.56
N TRP A 118 23.49 -3.34 8.83
CA TRP A 118 23.42 -4.54 9.67
C TRP A 118 23.05 -4.19 11.11
N PHE A 119 22.44 -5.15 11.80
CA PHE A 119 22.15 -5.03 13.23
C PHE A 119 23.42 -5.30 14.04
N VAL A 120 23.78 -4.34 14.90
CA VAL A 120 24.77 -4.54 15.97
C VAL A 120 24.09 -5.17 17.18
N SER A 121 22.87 -4.74 17.48
CA SER A 121 22.00 -5.32 18.50
C SER A 121 20.55 -4.96 18.19
N PRO A 122 19.57 -5.86 18.39
CA PRO A 122 19.73 -7.24 18.83
C PRO A 122 20.36 -8.14 17.77
N GLN A 123 20.81 -9.33 18.17
CA GLN A 123 21.25 -10.40 17.26
C GLN A 123 20.12 -11.43 17.04
N LYS A 124 20.30 -12.36 16.09
CA LYS A 124 19.27 -13.36 15.76
C LYS A 124 18.93 -14.20 17.00
N GLY A 125 17.63 -14.44 17.23
CA GLY A 125 17.15 -15.20 18.39
C GLY A 125 17.09 -14.39 19.70
N TYR A 126 17.14 -13.06 19.61
CA TYR A 126 17.07 -12.20 20.80
C TYR A 126 15.72 -12.28 21.50
N GLU A 127 15.78 -12.55 22.81
CA GLU A 127 14.61 -12.59 23.68
C GLU A 127 14.76 -11.60 24.83
N THR A 128 13.64 -11.05 25.31
CA THR A 128 13.64 -10.10 26.42
C THR A 128 12.33 -10.14 27.19
N GLN A 129 12.32 -9.64 28.42
CA GLN A 129 11.07 -9.34 29.15
C GLN A 129 10.72 -7.84 29.11
N ARG A 130 11.65 -7.00 28.63
CA ARG A 130 11.49 -5.54 28.63
C ARG A 130 10.45 -5.10 27.60
N SER A 131 9.65 -4.10 27.96
CA SER A 131 8.66 -3.48 27.05
C SER A 131 9.28 -2.52 26.02
N LYS A 132 10.56 -2.18 26.18
CA LYS A 132 11.36 -1.38 25.25
C LYS A 132 12.78 -1.93 25.19
N ILE A 133 13.38 -1.91 24.01
CA ILE A 133 14.79 -2.23 23.82
C ILE A 133 15.47 -1.17 22.96
N THR A 134 16.80 -1.07 23.08
CA THR A 134 17.60 -0.23 22.19
C THR A 134 18.07 -1.07 21.01
N ILE A 135 17.61 -0.72 19.83
CA ILE A 135 18.14 -1.20 18.55
C ILE A 135 19.39 -0.39 18.24
N LYS A 136 20.46 -1.06 17.82
CA LYS A 136 21.69 -0.48 17.32
C LYS A 136 21.98 -1.06 15.95
N VAL A 137 22.16 -0.20 14.97
CA VAL A 137 22.54 -0.57 13.61
C VAL A 137 23.76 0.21 13.19
N GLU A 138 24.51 -0.36 12.26
CA GLU A 138 25.60 0.33 11.58
C GLU A 138 25.29 0.33 10.08
N THR A 139 25.65 1.44 9.43
CA THR A 139 25.49 1.59 7.99
C THR A 139 26.83 1.89 7.34
N GLN A 140 27.04 1.35 6.15
CA GLN A 140 28.18 1.67 5.29
C GLN A 140 27.65 2.26 3.98
N ILE A 141 28.06 3.49 3.75
CA ILE A 141 27.83 4.22 2.51
C ILE A 141 28.92 3.81 1.53
N ILE A 142 28.53 3.29 0.37
CA ILE A 142 29.49 2.84 -0.66
C ILE A 142 29.80 3.99 -1.63
N VAL A 143 28.77 4.61 -2.20
CA VAL A 143 28.92 5.70 -3.19
C VAL A 143 28.18 6.97 -2.74
N ASP A 144 27.04 6.83 -2.06
CA ASP A 144 26.10 7.93 -1.77
C ASP A 144 25.82 8.11 -0.27
N LYS A 145 25.67 9.34 0.21
CA LYS A 145 25.43 9.63 1.63
C LYS A 145 24.06 9.09 2.08
N ALA A 146 23.96 8.64 3.33
CA ALA A 146 22.68 8.29 3.93
C ALA A 146 21.87 9.57 4.17
N GLU A 147 20.69 9.65 3.54
CA GLU A 147 19.74 10.74 3.68
C GLU A 147 18.87 10.55 4.92
N SER A 148 18.30 9.34 5.07
CA SER A 148 17.41 9.02 6.17
C SER A 148 17.54 7.57 6.62
N LEU A 149 17.19 7.33 7.89
CA LEU A 149 17.09 6.00 8.46
C LEU A 149 15.76 5.91 9.22
N THR A 150 15.05 4.81 9.01
CA THR A 150 13.67 4.62 9.48
C THR A 150 13.58 3.30 10.22
N PHE A 151 13.10 3.36 11.47
CA PHE A 151 12.80 2.18 12.27
C PHE A 151 11.30 1.88 12.24
N LYS A 152 10.95 0.62 12.01
CA LYS A 152 9.58 0.12 12.12
C LYS A 152 9.51 -1.05 13.10
N VAL A 153 8.42 -1.13 13.86
CA VAL A 153 8.05 -2.28 14.69
C VAL A 153 6.73 -2.81 14.15
N ASN A 154 6.69 -4.08 13.75
CA ASN A 154 5.49 -4.74 13.22
C ASN A 154 4.84 -3.92 12.08
N GLY A 155 5.67 -3.41 11.17
CA GLY A 155 5.25 -2.59 10.04
C GLY A 155 4.98 -1.11 10.33
N ARG A 156 5.01 -0.66 11.61
CA ARG A 156 4.66 0.71 12.00
C ARG A 156 5.86 1.57 12.35
N PRO A 157 5.93 2.83 11.88
CA PRO A 157 7.08 3.70 12.11
C PRO A 157 7.25 4.07 13.59
N VAL A 158 8.50 4.09 14.07
CA VAL A 158 8.85 4.37 15.47
C VAL A 158 9.43 5.77 15.62
N GLY A 159 8.63 6.82 15.32
CA GLY A 159 8.98 8.24 15.54
C GLY A 159 10.34 8.72 14.98
N LYS A 160 10.73 9.98 15.23
CA LYS A 160 12.00 10.54 14.73
C LYS A 160 13.22 10.08 15.53
N GLU A 161 14.31 9.71 14.85
CA GLU A 161 15.56 9.14 15.38
C GLU A 161 16.22 9.96 16.50
N LYS A 162 17.10 9.32 17.30
CA LYS A 162 18.01 10.02 18.21
C LYS A 162 19.47 9.64 17.93
N GLY A 163 20.17 10.55 17.27
CA GLY A 163 21.64 10.61 17.24
C GLY A 163 22.30 9.99 16.01
N LYS A 164 23.32 10.71 15.49
CA LYS A 164 24.39 10.20 14.63
C LYS A 164 25.66 10.20 15.48
N ARG A 165 26.38 9.09 15.58
CA ARG A 165 27.77 9.09 16.09
C ARG A 165 28.65 8.42 15.05
N ASP A 166 29.60 9.19 14.51
CA ASP A 166 30.59 8.65 13.59
C ASP A 166 31.53 7.71 14.35
N ARG A 167 31.81 6.53 13.79
CA ARG A 167 32.95 5.70 14.18
C ARG A 167 33.96 5.71 13.03
N ALA A 168 35.22 5.99 13.33
CA ALA A 168 36.25 6.15 12.31
C ALA A 168 36.78 4.79 11.78
N LYS A 169 36.90 4.74 10.44
CA LYS A 169 37.67 3.86 9.53
C LYS A 169 37.69 2.35 9.82
N VAL A 170 36.84 1.62 9.09
CA VAL A 170 37.19 0.30 8.57
C VAL A 170 37.35 0.45 7.05
N THR A 171 38.56 0.21 6.54
CA THR A 171 38.85 0.07 5.09
C THR A 171 38.27 1.16 4.17
N GLY A 172 38.55 2.44 4.43
CA GLY A 172 38.26 3.53 3.48
C GLY A 172 36.79 3.97 3.35
N SER A 173 35.81 3.21 3.87
CA SER A 173 34.40 3.61 3.93
C SER A 173 34.03 4.14 5.32
N LYS A 174 33.22 5.21 5.39
CA LYS A 174 32.68 5.70 6.67
C LYS A 174 31.54 4.80 7.14
N VAL A 175 31.67 4.25 8.34
CA VAL A 175 30.59 3.52 9.02
C VAL A 175 29.91 4.45 10.01
N GLN A 176 28.58 4.52 9.96
CA GLN A 176 27.79 5.33 10.87
C GLN A 176 26.93 4.45 11.77
N ALA A 177 26.99 4.70 13.08
CA ALA A 177 26.22 3.97 14.06
C ALA A 177 24.98 4.75 14.48
N TYR A 178 23.84 4.07 14.48
CA TYR A 178 22.55 4.61 14.87
C TYR A 178 21.98 3.79 16.03
N SER A 179 21.24 4.46 16.90
CA SER A 179 20.53 3.78 17.98
C SER A 179 19.13 4.32 18.19
N ARG A 180 18.20 3.42 18.48
CA ARG A 180 16.81 3.77 18.70
C ARG A 180 16.20 2.91 19.79
N GLN A 181 15.58 3.53 20.79
CA GLN A 181 14.65 2.80 21.64
C GLN A 181 13.37 2.50 20.85
N VAL A 182 13.03 1.22 20.76
CA VAL A 182 11.79 0.75 20.17
C VAL A 182 10.93 0.08 21.24
N PRO A 183 9.62 0.35 21.27
CA PRO A 183 8.68 -0.41 22.08
C PRO A 183 8.49 -1.83 21.52
N LEU A 184 8.12 -2.77 22.39
CA LEU A 184 7.82 -4.16 22.06
C LEU A 184 6.47 -4.59 22.63
N GLN A 185 5.67 -5.26 21.81
CA GLN A 185 4.50 -6.04 22.24
C GLN A 185 4.93 -7.37 22.84
N VAL A 186 4.10 -7.99 23.68
CA VAL A 186 4.36 -9.35 24.15
C VAL A 186 4.29 -10.31 22.97
N GLY A 187 5.19 -11.27 22.90
CA GLY A 187 5.33 -12.19 21.77
C GLY A 187 6.37 -11.73 20.76
N GLU A 188 6.17 -12.12 19.50
CA GLU A 188 7.09 -11.82 18.41
C GLU A 188 6.94 -10.38 17.93
N ASN A 189 8.08 -9.70 17.76
CA ASN A 189 8.18 -8.35 17.24
C ASN A 189 9.17 -8.36 16.08
N ARG A 190 8.69 -7.99 14.89
CA ARG A 190 9.55 -7.78 13.72
C ARG A 190 10.04 -6.34 13.74
N ILE A 191 11.33 -6.17 13.95
CA ILE A 191 12.01 -4.88 13.87
C ILE A 191 12.58 -4.74 12.47
N GLU A 192 12.18 -3.70 11.75
CA GLU A 192 12.72 -3.38 10.43
C GLU A 192 13.46 -2.04 10.49
N VAL A 193 14.59 -1.98 9.80
CA VAL A 193 15.37 -0.75 9.62
C VAL A 193 15.61 -0.56 8.14
N GLU A 194 15.14 0.58 7.62
CA GLU A 194 15.37 1.04 6.25
C GLU A 194 16.39 2.18 6.29
N VAL A 195 17.42 2.10 5.45
CA VAL A 195 18.34 3.20 5.17
C VAL A 195 18.14 3.64 3.72
N ARG A 196 18.08 4.96 3.51
CA ARG A 196 17.92 5.58 2.18
C ARG A 196 19.14 6.44 1.85
N GLY A 197 19.73 6.23 0.68
CA GLY A 197 20.74 7.13 0.10
C GLY A 197 20.11 8.39 -0.49
N GLN A 198 20.87 9.48 -0.63
CA GLN A 198 20.41 10.74 -1.26
C GLN A 198 19.88 10.56 -2.69
N ALA A 199 20.43 9.61 -3.45
CA ALA A 199 19.95 9.28 -4.78
C ALA A 199 18.60 8.55 -4.76
N GLY A 200 18.12 8.10 -3.60
CA GLY A 200 16.81 7.48 -3.40
C GLY A 200 16.84 5.96 -3.24
N ALA A 201 18.00 5.31 -3.43
CA ALA A 201 18.11 3.85 -3.27
C ALA A 201 18.04 3.46 -1.79
N VAL A 202 17.41 2.32 -1.51
CA VAL A 202 17.12 1.85 -0.15
C VAL A 202 17.65 0.46 0.12
N GLU A 203 18.06 0.23 1.35
CA GLU A 203 18.37 -1.10 1.89
C GLU A 203 17.54 -1.33 3.16
N ARG A 204 16.97 -2.53 3.27
CA ARG A 204 16.09 -2.90 4.38
C ARG A 204 16.63 -4.15 5.05
N ARG A 205 16.74 -4.10 6.38
CA ARG A 205 17.01 -5.29 7.19
C ARG A 205 15.94 -5.45 8.24
N SER A 206 15.65 -6.70 8.56
CA SER A 206 14.70 -7.03 9.62
C SER A 206 15.27 -8.07 10.56
N ILE A 207 14.85 -8.00 11.82
CA ILE A 207 15.18 -8.98 12.85
C ILE A 207 13.95 -9.27 13.71
N LEU A 208 13.80 -10.52 14.11
CA LEU A 208 12.76 -10.96 15.03
C LEU A 208 13.26 -10.81 16.48
N VAL A 209 12.43 -10.23 17.33
CA VAL A 209 12.66 -10.08 18.76
C VAL A 209 11.47 -10.68 19.51
N ILE A 210 11.73 -11.61 20.43
CA ILE A 210 10.67 -12.21 21.24
C ILE A 210 10.63 -11.50 22.59
N ARG A 211 9.51 -10.82 22.89
CA ARG A 211 9.24 -10.34 24.23
C ARG A 211 8.48 -11.41 25.01
N LYS A 212 9.16 -12.08 25.94
CA LYS A 212 8.56 -12.98 26.91
C LYS A 212 7.65 -12.21 27.87
N GLY A 213 6.57 -12.88 28.25
CA GLY A 213 5.60 -12.39 29.20
C GLY A 213 4.20 -12.84 28.80
N THR A 214 3.24 -12.51 29.64
CA THR A 214 1.83 -12.71 29.35
C THR A 214 1.27 -11.39 28.84
N LEU A 215 0.40 -11.43 27.82
CA LEU A 215 -0.31 -10.24 27.39
C LEU A 215 -1.22 -9.77 28.54
N VAL A 216 -0.78 -8.74 29.28
CA VAL A 216 -1.52 -8.25 30.46
C VAL A 216 -2.71 -7.38 30.05
N LYS A 217 -2.65 -6.72 28.88
CA LYS A 217 -3.71 -5.84 28.39
C LYS A 217 -4.07 -6.18 26.94
N LYS A 218 -5.36 -6.41 26.69
CA LYS A 218 -5.93 -6.55 25.33
C LYS A 218 -5.77 -5.22 24.56
N PRO A 219 -5.60 -5.25 23.23
CA PRO A 219 -5.51 -4.03 22.43
C PRO A 219 -6.84 -3.26 22.43
N ASP A 220 -6.78 -1.95 22.24
CA ASP A 220 -7.96 -1.14 21.94
C ASP A 220 -8.24 -1.18 20.41
N LEU A 221 -9.50 -1.08 20.01
CA LEU A 221 -9.91 -1.02 18.60
C LEU A 221 -10.61 0.30 18.30
N TYR A 222 -10.22 0.93 17.19
CA TYR A 222 -10.80 2.15 16.65
C TYR A 222 -11.43 1.84 15.31
N TYR A 223 -12.75 1.96 15.20
CA TYR A 223 -13.50 1.78 13.95
C TYR A 223 -14.04 3.12 13.46
N LEU A 224 -13.61 3.53 12.27
CA LEU A 224 -14.14 4.66 11.52
C LEU A 224 -14.89 4.13 10.29
N GLY A 225 -16.22 4.17 10.33
CA GLY A 225 -17.06 3.79 9.20
C GLY A 225 -17.57 5.00 8.43
N ILE A 226 -17.50 4.96 7.10
CA ILE A 226 -17.97 6.02 6.20
C ILE A 226 -18.95 5.39 5.22
N GLY A 227 -20.21 5.84 5.23
CA GLY A 227 -21.28 5.25 4.42
C GLY A 227 -22.10 6.32 3.74
N VAL A 228 -22.14 6.31 2.41
CA VAL A 228 -22.95 7.27 1.65
C VAL A 228 -23.99 6.49 0.87
N ALA A 229 -25.21 6.45 1.41
CA ALA A 229 -26.37 5.83 0.75
C ALA A 229 -27.24 6.90 0.09
N ALA A 230 -27.52 7.99 0.78
CA ALA A 230 -28.42 9.04 0.30
C ALA A 230 -27.69 10.15 -0.48
N HIS A 231 -26.74 9.82 -1.37
CA HIS A 231 -26.09 10.84 -2.18
C HIS A 231 -27.13 11.57 -3.06
N PRO A 232 -27.17 12.91 -3.09
CA PRO A 232 -28.23 13.67 -3.76
C PRO A 232 -28.46 13.28 -5.24
N SER A 233 -27.38 12.98 -5.95
CA SER A 233 -27.42 12.60 -7.37
C SER A 233 -27.41 11.10 -7.64
N LEU A 234 -27.04 10.25 -6.66
CA LEU A 234 -26.69 8.84 -6.88
C LEU A 234 -27.03 7.98 -5.65
N PRO A 235 -28.31 7.73 -5.35
CA PRO A 235 -28.70 6.99 -4.16
C PRO A 235 -28.35 5.49 -4.25
N LEU A 236 -27.88 4.94 -3.14
CA LEU A 236 -27.62 3.52 -2.88
C LEU A 236 -28.46 3.02 -1.70
N LYS A 237 -28.58 1.70 -1.55
CA LYS A 237 -29.49 1.11 -0.55
C LYS A 237 -28.78 0.64 0.73
N TYR A 238 -27.53 0.19 0.63
CA TYR A 238 -26.85 -0.53 1.72
C TYR A 238 -25.64 0.12 2.38
N PRO A 239 -24.97 1.17 1.86
CA PRO A 239 -23.73 1.67 2.47
C PRO A 239 -23.80 2.02 3.96
N VAL A 240 -24.89 2.65 4.39
CA VAL A 240 -25.14 2.98 5.81
C VAL A 240 -25.38 1.72 6.64
N LYS A 241 -26.11 0.73 6.09
CA LYS A 241 -26.35 -0.55 6.75
C LYS A 241 -25.07 -1.35 6.91
N ASP A 242 -24.20 -1.35 5.90
CA ASP A 242 -22.91 -2.06 5.91
C ASP A 242 -21.98 -1.48 6.97
N VAL A 243 -21.83 -0.15 6.99
CA VAL A 243 -21.05 0.57 8.00
C VAL A 243 -21.54 0.26 9.41
N THR A 244 -22.86 0.28 9.61
CA THR A 244 -23.48 0.03 10.92
C THR A 244 -23.29 -1.41 11.35
N LYS A 245 -23.47 -2.37 10.43
CA LYS A 245 -23.35 -3.80 10.74
C LYS A 245 -21.94 -4.20 11.15
N LEU A 246 -20.92 -3.67 10.48
CA LEU A 246 -19.53 -3.88 10.87
C LEU A 246 -19.22 -3.21 12.22
N ALA A 247 -19.71 -2.00 12.46
CA ALA A 247 -19.56 -1.32 13.73
C ALA A 247 -20.11 -2.17 14.90
N GLU A 248 -21.32 -2.71 14.75
CA GLU A 248 -21.93 -3.63 15.73
C GLU A 248 -21.11 -4.89 15.93
N THR A 249 -20.62 -5.48 14.84
CA THR A 249 -19.80 -6.70 14.87
C THR A 249 -18.52 -6.47 15.68
N PHE A 250 -17.83 -5.35 15.48
CA PHE A 250 -16.67 -4.98 16.28
C PHE A 250 -17.05 -4.59 17.71
N LYS A 251 -18.17 -3.90 17.95
CA LYS A 251 -18.58 -3.50 19.30
C LYS A 251 -18.76 -4.70 20.23
N LYS A 252 -19.32 -5.79 19.72
CA LYS A 252 -19.50 -7.08 20.43
C LYS A 252 -18.18 -7.73 20.87
N GLN A 253 -17.05 -7.23 20.40
CA GLN A 253 -15.71 -7.73 20.70
C GLN A 253 -15.03 -6.95 21.84
N GLN A 254 -15.65 -5.86 22.32
CA GLN A 254 -15.22 -5.14 23.51
C GLN A 254 -15.27 -6.07 24.75
N GLY A 255 -14.23 -6.03 25.58
CA GLY A 255 -14.04 -6.95 26.70
C GLY A 255 -13.62 -8.37 26.30
N ARG A 256 -13.81 -8.76 25.03
CA ARG A 256 -13.53 -10.11 24.51
C ARG A 256 -12.18 -10.15 23.80
N ALA A 257 -12.13 -9.78 22.52
CA ALA A 257 -10.87 -9.63 21.80
C ALA A 257 -10.15 -8.32 22.17
N TYR A 258 -10.91 -7.27 22.41
CA TYR A 258 -10.40 -5.92 22.63
C TYR A 258 -10.68 -5.43 24.05
N ASN A 259 -9.84 -4.55 24.56
CA ASN A 259 -10.08 -3.88 25.83
C ASN A 259 -11.23 -2.87 25.67
N GLN A 260 -11.06 -1.87 24.79
CA GLN A 260 -12.10 -0.93 24.40
C GLN A 260 -12.34 -0.95 22.89
N VAL A 261 -13.58 -0.67 22.47
CA VAL A 261 -13.95 -0.50 21.07
C VAL A 261 -14.57 0.88 20.88
N PHE A 262 -13.80 1.77 20.24
CA PHE A 262 -14.18 3.12 19.88
C PHE A 262 -14.79 3.12 18.48
N ILE A 263 -16.00 3.64 18.35
CA ILE A 263 -16.74 3.67 17.08
C ILE A 263 -17.02 5.12 16.71
N LYS A 264 -16.72 5.45 15.46
CA LYS A 264 -17.15 6.68 14.82
C LYS A 264 -17.71 6.34 13.45
N THR A 265 -18.90 6.83 13.14
CA THR A 265 -19.52 6.69 11.83
C THR A 265 -19.76 8.06 11.22
N LEU A 266 -19.52 8.18 9.92
CA LEU A 266 -19.91 9.33 9.11
C LEU A 266 -20.85 8.80 8.03
N THR A 267 -22.14 9.09 8.15
CA THR A 267 -23.16 8.60 7.22
C THR A 267 -23.91 9.75 6.56
N ASP A 268 -24.19 9.62 5.27
CA ASP A 268 -24.97 10.57 4.47
C ASP A 268 -24.56 12.03 4.75
N GLN A 269 -25.45 12.91 5.26
CA GLN A 269 -25.15 14.33 5.51
C GLN A 269 -23.95 14.57 6.45
N GLN A 270 -23.50 13.55 7.18
CA GLN A 270 -22.31 13.61 8.01
C GLN A 270 -21.04 13.17 7.28
N ALA A 271 -21.16 12.39 6.21
CA ALA A 271 -20.07 11.92 5.36
C ALA A 271 -19.65 12.99 4.35
N THR A 272 -19.31 14.20 4.83
CA THR A 272 -18.76 15.27 4.00
C THR A 272 -17.24 15.16 3.87
N ARG A 273 -16.65 15.69 2.79
CA ARG A 273 -15.20 15.67 2.57
C ARG A 273 -14.44 16.31 3.74
N PHE A 274 -14.92 17.44 4.25
CA PHE A 274 -14.33 18.09 5.43
C PHE A 274 -14.40 17.22 6.69
N LYS A 275 -15.57 16.62 6.98
CA LYS A 275 -15.74 15.78 8.18
C LYS A 275 -14.91 14.50 8.09
N LEU A 276 -14.73 13.93 6.89
CA LEU A 276 -13.84 12.81 6.63
C LEU A 276 -12.38 13.17 6.96
N ILE A 277 -11.84 14.24 6.37
CA ILE A 277 -10.47 14.71 6.63
C ILE A 277 -10.25 14.94 8.13
N LYS A 278 -11.22 15.62 8.78
CA LYS A 278 -11.19 15.88 10.22
C LYS A 278 -11.18 14.58 11.02
N ALA A 279 -12.02 13.60 10.66
CA ALA A 279 -12.09 12.33 11.37
C ALA A 279 -10.79 11.54 11.27
N ILE A 280 -10.23 11.38 10.06
CA ILE A 280 -8.94 10.69 9.84
C ILE A 280 -7.83 11.35 10.66
N SER A 281 -7.78 12.68 10.69
CA SER A 281 -6.72 13.44 11.39
C SER A 281 -6.86 13.46 12.92
N THR A 282 -8.04 13.18 13.48
CA THR A 282 -8.32 13.39 14.92
C THR A 282 -8.73 12.15 15.67
N PHE A 283 -9.47 11.23 15.06
CA PHE A 283 -10.08 10.10 15.75
C PHE A 283 -9.06 9.11 16.29
N PHE A 284 -7.96 8.91 15.55
CA PHE A 284 -6.93 7.93 15.90
C PHE A 284 -5.77 8.50 16.74
N LYS A 285 -5.86 9.75 17.22
CA LYS A 285 -4.76 10.41 17.95
C LYS A 285 -4.32 9.67 19.21
N GLU A 286 -5.28 9.06 19.91
CA GLU A 286 -5.04 8.32 21.15
C GLU A 286 -4.60 6.86 20.90
N ALA A 287 -4.63 6.40 19.65
CA ALA A 287 -4.28 5.03 19.32
C ALA A 287 -2.79 4.76 19.56
N LYS A 288 -2.49 3.65 20.23
CA LYS A 288 -1.16 3.24 20.66
C LYS A 288 -0.66 2.08 19.81
N MET A 289 0.63 1.78 19.96
CA MET A 289 1.20 0.62 19.30
C MET A 289 0.56 -0.67 19.83
N GLY A 290 0.07 -1.52 18.94
CA GLY A 290 -0.68 -2.73 19.27
C GLY A 290 -2.19 -2.57 19.20
N ASP A 291 -2.69 -1.34 19.22
CA ASP A 291 -4.11 -1.10 18.95
C ASP A 291 -4.43 -1.36 17.48
N ILE A 292 -5.71 -1.57 17.19
CA ILE A 292 -6.22 -1.79 15.83
C ILE A 292 -7.01 -0.56 15.38
N ALA A 293 -6.74 -0.08 14.17
CA ALA A 293 -7.49 0.95 13.50
C ALA A 293 -8.14 0.36 12.24
N ILE A 294 -9.45 0.45 12.13
CA ILE A 294 -10.23 -0.01 10.99
C ILE A 294 -10.92 1.20 10.38
N ILE A 295 -10.69 1.41 9.10
CA ILE A 295 -11.38 2.43 8.31
C ILE A 295 -12.18 1.67 7.27
N TYR A 296 -13.50 1.75 7.35
CA TYR A 296 -14.42 1.11 6.41
C TYR A 296 -15.13 2.19 5.59
N ILE A 297 -15.04 2.10 4.27
CA ILE A 297 -15.68 3.03 3.35
C ILE A 297 -16.67 2.24 2.51
N SER A 298 -17.92 2.69 2.45
CA SER A 298 -18.94 2.12 1.58
C SER A 298 -19.71 3.23 0.86
N GLY A 299 -19.96 3.03 -0.44
CA GLY A 299 -20.69 3.98 -1.29
C GLY A 299 -20.11 4.06 -2.71
N HIS A 300 -20.37 5.18 -3.39
CA HIS A 300 -19.91 5.36 -4.75
C HIS A 300 -18.42 5.70 -4.85
N GLY A 301 -17.75 4.99 -5.74
CA GLY A 301 -16.40 5.29 -6.22
C GLY A 301 -16.47 5.71 -7.68
N MET A 302 -15.84 6.83 -8.03
CA MET A 302 -15.77 7.29 -9.40
C MET A 302 -14.35 7.66 -9.80
N ASN A 303 -14.15 7.59 -11.09
CA ASN A 303 -12.87 7.70 -11.76
C ASN A 303 -12.89 9.00 -12.57
N THR A 304 -12.00 9.95 -12.28
CA THR A 304 -11.80 11.19 -13.06
C THR A 304 -10.46 11.20 -13.78
N PRO A 305 -10.20 12.03 -14.80
CA PRO A 305 -8.86 12.15 -15.36
C PRO A 305 -7.74 12.46 -14.35
N MET A 306 -8.00 12.77 -13.07
CA MET A 306 -6.94 12.91 -12.06
C MET A 306 -6.82 11.71 -11.13
N GLY A 307 -7.86 10.91 -10.92
CA GLY A 307 -7.76 9.81 -9.97
C GLY A 307 -9.09 9.19 -9.58
N TYR A 308 -9.00 8.14 -8.78
CA TYR A 308 -10.17 7.60 -8.09
C TYR A 308 -10.59 8.55 -6.97
N HIS A 309 -11.89 8.80 -6.88
CA HIS A 309 -12.53 9.63 -5.86
C HIS A 309 -13.68 8.84 -5.22
N PHE A 310 -13.68 8.78 -3.89
CA PHE A 310 -14.86 8.40 -3.14
C PHE A 310 -15.83 9.58 -3.11
N LEU A 311 -17.10 9.30 -3.43
CA LEU A 311 -18.16 10.30 -3.40
C LEU A 311 -18.66 10.44 -1.96
N THR A 312 -18.17 11.48 -1.29
CA THR A 312 -18.78 11.98 -0.06
C THR A 312 -20.16 12.55 -0.37
N TYR A 313 -21.00 12.76 0.66
CA TYR A 313 -22.36 13.26 0.45
C TYR A 313 -22.41 14.64 -0.22
N ASP A 314 -21.39 15.46 0.01
CA ASP A 314 -21.19 16.78 -0.58
C ASP A 314 -20.37 16.75 -1.89
N ALA A 315 -20.08 15.57 -2.43
CA ALA A 315 -19.37 15.46 -3.69
C ALA A 315 -20.31 15.80 -4.87
N GLU A 316 -19.78 16.54 -5.84
CA GLU A 316 -20.48 16.87 -7.07
C GLU A 316 -19.93 15.97 -8.19
N PRO A 317 -20.73 15.05 -8.78
CA PRO A 317 -20.26 14.11 -9.80
C PRO A 317 -19.60 14.78 -11.01
N ASP A 318 -20.05 15.99 -11.38
CA ASP A 318 -19.51 16.76 -12.51
C ASP A 318 -18.24 17.56 -12.13
N PHE A 319 -17.94 17.70 -10.84
CA PHE A 319 -16.80 18.47 -10.33
C PHE A 319 -15.97 17.69 -9.27
N LEU A 320 -15.89 16.37 -9.45
CA LEU A 320 -15.29 15.44 -8.48
C LEU A 320 -13.85 15.74 -8.11
N GLN A 321 -13.08 16.38 -8.99
CA GLN A 321 -11.69 16.77 -8.72
C GLN A 321 -11.57 17.66 -7.47
N ALA A 322 -12.50 18.60 -7.28
CA ALA A 322 -12.45 19.52 -6.15
C ALA A 322 -13.35 19.05 -4.98
N SER A 323 -14.47 18.39 -5.30
CA SER A 323 -15.51 18.05 -4.32
C SER A 323 -15.37 16.62 -3.75
N GLY A 324 -14.76 15.69 -4.49
CA GLY A 324 -14.61 14.29 -4.09
C GLY A 324 -13.43 14.03 -3.13
N ALA A 325 -13.47 12.88 -2.47
CA ALA A 325 -12.38 12.43 -1.60
C ALA A 325 -11.41 11.52 -2.37
N SER A 326 -10.26 12.07 -2.79
CA SER A 326 -9.16 11.29 -3.38
C SER A 326 -8.42 10.46 -2.31
N TRP A 327 -7.56 9.55 -2.76
CA TRP A 327 -6.72 8.74 -1.86
C TRP A 327 -5.79 9.57 -0.96
N GLN A 328 -5.45 10.80 -1.36
CA GLN A 328 -4.63 11.72 -0.55
C GLN A 328 -5.24 11.99 0.83
N VAL A 329 -6.57 12.02 0.92
CA VAL A 329 -7.30 12.21 2.18
C VAL A 329 -6.96 11.11 3.21
N PHE A 330 -6.55 9.94 2.74
CA PHE A 330 -6.22 8.78 3.57
C PHE A 330 -4.73 8.63 3.86
N GLU A 331 -3.82 9.36 3.20
CA GLU A 331 -2.37 9.27 3.46
C GLU A 331 -1.95 9.48 4.94
N PRO A 332 -2.64 10.30 5.77
CA PRO A 332 -2.31 10.40 7.18
C PRO A 332 -2.32 9.06 7.92
N ILE A 333 -3.03 8.03 7.41
CA ILE A 333 -3.11 6.71 8.05
C ILE A 333 -1.77 5.96 8.02
N TYR A 334 -0.87 6.31 7.11
CA TYR A 334 0.49 5.74 7.02
C TYR A 334 1.28 5.94 8.32
N ASN A 335 1.01 7.05 9.01
CA ASN A 335 1.75 7.47 10.20
C ASN A 335 1.07 7.04 11.52
N LEU A 336 -0.03 6.30 11.45
CA LEU A 336 -0.69 5.79 12.66
C LEU A 336 0.19 4.76 13.36
N LYS A 337 0.21 4.82 14.69
CA LYS A 337 0.95 3.87 15.54
C LYS A 337 0.25 2.51 15.61
N ALA A 338 -1.07 2.51 15.45
CA ALA A 338 -1.91 1.32 15.45
C ALA A 338 -1.73 0.49 14.16
N HIS A 339 -2.15 -0.76 14.23
CA HIS A 339 -2.31 -1.62 13.08
C HIS A 339 -3.54 -1.19 12.29
N VAL A 340 -3.35 -0.72 11.06
CA VAL A 340 -4.38 -0.12 10.21
C VAL A 340 -4.87 -1.11 9.16
N PHE A 341 -6.18 -1.31 9.15
CA PHE A 341 -6.94 -1.95 8.08
C PHE A 341 -7.77 -0.88 7.38
N LEU A 342 -7.60 -0.74 6.07
CA LEU A 342 -8.45 0.06 5.21
C LEU A 342 -9.31 -0.88 4.37
N LEU A 343 -10.61 -0.85 4.59
CA LEU A 343 -11.59 -1.70 3.93
C LEU A 343 -12.42 -0.81 2.99
N VAL A 344 -12.29 -1.04 1.69
CA VAL A 344 -12.87 -0.20 0.64
C VAL A 344 -13.95 -0.98 -0.07
N ASP A 345 -15.20 -0.67 0.25
CA ASP A 345 -16.39 -1.24 -0.36
C ASP A 345 -17.07 -0.26 -1.31
N THR A 346 -16.42 -0.04 -2.45
CA THR A 346 -16.92 0.88 -3.47
C THR A 346 -16.86 0.23 -4.84
N CYS A 347 -17.76 0.65 -5.73
CA CYS A 347 -17.67 0.23 -7.12
C CYS A 347 -16.31 0.62 -7.68
N ARG A 348 -15.66 -0.33 -8.36
CA ARG A 348 -14.30 -0.16 -8.88
C ARG A 348 -13.27 0.25 -7.81
N ALA A 349 -13.46 -0.10 -6.54
CA ALA A 349 -12.45 -0.03 -5.48
C ALA A 349 -11.11 -0.65 -5.94
N GLY A 350 -11.16 -1.70 -6.76
CA GLY A 350 -9.97 -2.30 -7.38
C GLY A 350 -9.26 -1.40 -8.39
N ASN A 351 -9.75 -0.22 -8.74
CA ASN A 351 -8.94 0.77 -9.47
C ASN A 351 -7.77 1.26 -8.64
N ILE A 352 -7.80 0.94 -7.34
CA ILE A 352 -6.62 0.95 -6.50
C ILE A 352 -5.43 0.17 -7.09
N VAL A 353 -5.72 -0.86 -7.91
CA VAL A 353 -4.75 -1.75 -8.56
C VAL A 353 -4.84 -1.78 -10.10
N ASN A 354 -5.68 -0.96 -10.75
CA ASN A 354 -5.97 -1.12 -12.19
C ASN A 354 -4.94 -0.42 -13.11
N PRO A 355 -4.36 -1.15 -14.07
CA PRO A 355 -3.47 -0.59 -15.09
C PRO A 355 -4.10 0.35 -16.12
N ASP A 356 -5.37 0.17 -16.53
CA ASP A 356 -6.03 1.02 -17.54
C ASP A 356 -6.18 2.47 -17.07
N TRP A 357 -6.26 2.65 -15.76
CA TRP A 357 -6.35 3.95 -15.13
C TRP A 357 -5.12 4.84 -15.36
N LYS A 358 -3.94 4.21 -15.50
CA LYS A 358 -2.67 4.91 -15.70
C LYS A 358 -2.63 5.74 -16.98
N GLN A 359 -3.39 5.33 -17.99
CA GLN A 359 -3.47 6.06 -19.26
C GLN A 359 -4.35 7.31 -19.13
N ARG A 360 -5.39 7.28 -18.29
CA ARG A 360 -6.38 8.35 -18.11
C ARG A 360 -5.99 9.39 -17.05
N ALA A 361 -5.18 9.02 -16.06
CA ALA A 361 -4.67 9.93 -15.04
C ALA A 361 -3.71 10.98 -15.64
N GLN A 362 -4.08 12.25 -15.60
CA GLN A 362 -3.28 13.45 -15.90
C GLN A 362 -2.47 13.90 -14.68
N ASP A 363 -2.97 13.64 -13.46
CA ASP A 363 -2.26 13.87 -12.20
C ASP A 363 -1.65 12.55 -11.69
N GLU A 364 -0.36 12.57 -11.39
CA GLU A 364 0.36 11.43 -10.82
C GLU A 364 0.08 11.24 -9.33
N GLU A 365 -0.27 12.31 -8.61
CA GLU A 365 -0.46 12.28 -7.16
C GLU A 365 -1.74 11.57 -6.73
N ALA A 366 -2.76 11.57 -7.58
CA ALA A 366 -4.03 10.90 -7.33
C ALA A 366 -4.09 9.49 -7.94
N ARG A 367 -2.93 8.93 -8.31
CA ARG A 367 -2.82 7.55 -8.80
C ARG A 367 -3.00 6.53 -7.67
N PRO A 368 -3.93 5.59 -7.79
CA PRO A 368 -4.24 4.67 -6.71
C PRO A 368 -3.11 3.66 -6.38
N ASP A 369 -2.26 3.32 -7.34
CA ASP A 369 -1.09 2.44 -7.12
C ASP A 369 -0.01 3.11 -6.26
N ARG A 370 0.16 4.44 -6.37
CA ARG A 370 1.03 5.23 -5.46
C ARG A 370 0.52 5.11 -4.03
N PHE A 371 -0.79 5.25 -3.83
CA PHE A 371 -1.39 5.07 -2.51
C PHE A 371 -1.16 3.67 -1.96
N LEU A 372 -1.39 2.61 -2.75
CA LEU A 372 -1.14 1.24 -2.28
C LEU A 372 0.32 0.95 -1.96
N ARG A 373 1.25 1.44 -2.78
CA ARG A 373 2.68 1.33 -2.51
C ARG A 373 3.01 2.03 -1.19
N GLY A 374 2.48 3.24 -0.97
CA GLY A 374 2.61 3.95 0.31
C GLY A 374 2.00 3.19 1.50
N ALA A 375 0.81 2.64 1.31
CA ALA A 375 0.09 1.84 2.30
C ALA A 375 0.88 0.58 2.68
N ASN A 376 1.32 -0.19 1.68
CA ASN A 376 2.13 -1.40 1.86
C ASN A 376 3.46 -1.08 2.56
N ASN A 377 4.15 -0.03 2.13
CA ASN A 377 5.41 0.43 2.74
C ASN A 377 5.23 0.89 4.21
N SER A 378 4.03 1.31 4.57
CA SER A 378 3.66 1.76 5.92
C SER A 378 2.93 0.69 6.74
N GLY A 379 2.88 -0.55 6.22
CA GLY A 379 2.24 -1.69 6.87
C GLY A 379 0.71 -1.62 6.95
N VAL A 380 0.06 -0.70 6.23
CA VAL A 380 -1.40 -0.59 6.10
C VAL A 380 -1.91 -1.74 5.25
N ILE A 381 -2.92 -2.45 5.76
CA ILE A 381 -3.54 -3.57 5.08
C ILE A 381 -4.79 -3.05 4.38
N VAL A 382 -4.85 -3.18 3.05
CA VAL A 382 -5.98 -2.72 2.25
C VAL A 382 -6.80 -3.91 1.75
N PHE A 383 -8.10 -3.91 2.00
CA PHE A 383 -9.03 -4.82 1.34
C PHE A 383 -9.88 -3.98 0.39
N ALA A 384 -9.83 -4.27 -0.92
CA ALA A 384 -10.70 -3.63 -1.89
C ALA A 384 -11.77 -4.62 -2.35
N SER A 385 -13.03 -4.19 -2.39
CA SER A 385 -14.17 -5.07 -2.67
C SER A 385 -14.25 -5.59 -4.10
N SER A 386 -13.62 -4.92 -5.05
CA SER A 386 -13.68 -5.26 -6.48
C SER A 386 -12.28 -5.34 -7.10
N SER A 387 -12.18 -5.94 -8.28
CA SER A 387 -11.10 -5.72 -9.22
C SER A 387 -11.40 -4.41 -9.95
N GLY A 388 -10.41 -3.67 -10.46
CA GLY A 388 -10.70 -2.30 -10.95
C GLY A 388 -11.62 -2.21 -12.17
N SER A 389 -11.93 -3.34 -12.80
CA SER A 389 -12.93 -3.48 -13.87
C SER A 389 -14.35 -3.76 -13.35
N ASP A 390 -14.49 -4.35 -12.17
CA ASP A 390 -15.76 -4.91 -11.70
C ASP A 390 -16.53 -3.92 -10.81
N VAL A 391 -17.85 -4.11 -10.74
CA VAL A 391 -18.76 -3.29 -9.93
C VAL A 391 -19.04 -4.01 -8.60
N SER A 392 -19.10 -3.26 -7.49
CA SER A 392 -19.50 -3.84 -6.20
C SER A 392 -20.99 -4.18 -6.26
N GLN A 393 -21.34 -5.40 -5.83
CA GLN A 393 -22.70 -5.93 -5.93
C GLN A 393 -23.45 -5.79 -4.60
N GLU A 394 -24.73 -5.46 -4.72
CA GLU A 394 -25.67 -5.35 -3.61
C GLU A 394 -26.91 -6.21 -3.92
N ASP A 395 -27.43 -6.94 -2.93
CA ASP A 395 -28.61 -7.80 -3.12
C ASP A 395 -29.53 -7.76 -1.89
N GLU A 396 -30.85 -7.70 -2.14
CA GLU A 396 -31.86 -7.73 -1.08
C GLU A 396 -31.84 -9.01 -0.25
N ARG A 397 -31.49 -10.14 -0.86
CA ARG A 397 -31.37 -11.45 -0.19
C ARG A 397 -30.33 -11.44 0.92
N TRP A 398 -29.29 -10.62 0.77
CA TRP A 398 -28.22 -10.49 1.77
C TRP A 398 -28.41 -9.25 2.65
N GLY A 399 -29.20 -8.28 2.20
CA GLY A 399 -29.50 -7.04 2.91
C GLY A 399 -28.28 -6.13 3.11
N HIS A 400 -27.23 -6.37 2.32
CA HIS A 400 -25.88 -5.81 2.42
C HIS A 400 -25.17 -5.91 1.06
N SER A 401 -24.05 -5.20 0.88
CA SER A 401 -23.14 -5.51 -0.23
C SER A 401 -22.54 -6.93 -0.07
N ALA A 402 -22.15 -7.57 -1.17
CA ALA A 402 -21.50 -8.88 -1.13
C ALA A 402 -20.24 -8.86 -0.26
N PHE A 403 -19.47 -7.79 -0.32
CA PHE A 403 -18.24 -7.62 0.43
C PHE A 403 -18.48 -7.38 1.93
N ALA A 404 -19.44 -6.53 2.29
CA ALA A 404 -19.83 -6.33 3.67
C ALA A 404 -20.36 -7.63 4.29
N LYS A 405 -21.20 -8.35 3.54
CA LYS A 405 -21.73 -9.66 3.93
C LYS A 405 -20.60 -10.65 4.20
N ALA A 406 -19.64 -10.78 3.29
CA ALA A 406 -18.52 -11.69 3.44
C ALA A 406 -17.60 -11.33 4.62
N LEU A 407 -17.34 -10.05 4.84
CA LEU A 407 -16.61 -9.58 6.01
C LEU A 407 -17.34 -9.95 7.30
N VAL A 408 -18.63 -9.65 7.39
CA VAL A 408 -19.43 -9.91 8.58
C VAL A 408 -19.51 -11.41 8.88
N ASP A 409 -19.69 -12.26 7.89
CA ASP A 409 -19.75 -13.72 8.07
C ASP A 409 -18.40 -14.28 8.50
N GLY A 410 -17.31 -13.83 7.86
CA GLY A 410 -15.95 -14.23 8.24
C GLY A 410 -15.63 -13.86 9.68
N LEU A 411 -15.91 -12.61 10.06
CA LEU A 411 -15.70 -12.08 11.41
C LEU A 411 -16.61 -12.76 12.45
N ASN A 412 -17.80 -13.22 12.05
CA ASN A 412 -18.72 -13.97 12.92
C ASN A 412 -18.44 -15.48 12.97
N GLY A 413 -17.32 -15.93 12.41
CA GLY A 413 -16.80 -17.28 12.59
C GLY A 413 -16.62 -18.09 11.32
N GLY A 414 -17.03 -17.56 10.16
CA GLY A 414 -16.77 -18.21 8.86
C GLY A 414 -15.27 -18.36 8.56
N ALA A 415 -14.45 -17.47 9.13
CA ALA A 415 -13.00 -17.49 9.01
C ALA A 415 -12.26 -17.92 10.30
N ALA A 416 -12.99 -18.47 11.29
CA ALA A 416 -12.40 -18.79 12.59
C ALA A 416 -11.61 -20.11 12.56
N ASP A 417 -10.49 -20.15 13.30
CA ASP A 417 -9.76 -21.38 13.57
C ASP A 417 -10.49 -22.30 14.57
N LYS A 418 -9.90 -23.47 14.87
CA LYS A 418 -10.45 -24.43 15.84
C LYS A 418 -10.63 -23.85 17.26
N LYS A 419 -9.96 -22.74 17.57
CA LYS A 419 -10.06 -22.02 18.85
C LYS A 419 -11.02 -20.84 18.78
N GLY A 420 -11.76 -20.68 17.69
CA GLY A 420 -12.71 -19.60 17.49
C GLY A 420 -12.05 -18.25 17.19
N ARG A 421 -10.78 -18.22 16.76
CA ARG A 421 -10.05 -16.99 16.44
C ARG A 421 -10.10 -16.69 14.95
N VAL A 422 -10.45 -15.47 14.57
CA VAL A 422 -10.35 -15.01 13.17
C VAL A 422 -8.97 -14.41 12.96
N LEU A 423 -8.19 -15.00 12.04
CA LEU A 423 -6.84 -14.53 11.70
C LEU A 423 -6.84 -13.86 10.32
N PHE A 424 -5.81 -13.08 10.00
CA PHE A 424 -5.78 -12.30 8.76
C PHE A 424 -5.93 -13.17 7.50
N ASP A 425 -5.07 -14.18 7.33
CA ASP A 425 -5.06 -14.99 6.11
C ASP A 425 -6.33 -15.84 5.92
N PRO A 426 -6.87 -16.49 6.97
CA PRO A 426 -8.20 -17.11 6.92
C PRO A 426 -9.31 -16.12 6.55
N LEU A 427 -9.35 -14.93 7.15
CA LEU A 427 -10.36 -13.91 6.82
C LEU A 427 -10.23 -13.46 5.37
N ARG A 428 -9.00 -13.17 4.92
CA ARG A 428 -8.72 -12.80 3.53
C ARG A 428 -9.25 -13.84 2.57
N ARG A 429 -8.91 -15.12 2.80
CA ARG A 429 -9.34 -16.23 1.93
C ARG A 429 -10.87 -16.34 1.91
N HIS A 430 -11.50 -16.34 3.09
CA HIS A 430 -12.94 -16.41 3.22
C HIS A 430 -13.66 -15.28 2.49
N VAL A 431 -13.19 -14.03 2.63
CA VAL A 431 -13.78 -12.88 1.93
C VAL A 431 -13.63 -13.02 0.42
N MET A 432 -12.47 -13.44 -0.09
CA MET A 432 -12.28 -13.63 -1.53
C MET A 432 -13.19 -14.72 -2.10
N GLU A 433 -13.29 -15.87 -1.42
CA GLU A 433 -14.12 -17.01 -1.84
C GLU A 433 -15.60 -16.65 -1.76
N GLN A 434 -16.06 -16.14 -0.62
CA GLN A 434 -17.48 -15.86 -0.41
C GLN A 434 -18.00 -14.74 -1.31
N VAL A 435 -17.21 -13.70 -1.62
CA VAL A 435 -17.67 -12.66 -2.56
C VAL A 435 -17.79 -13.24 -3.98
N ALA A 436 -16.85 -14.08 -4.41
CA ALA A 436 -16.96 -14.76 -5.69
C ALA A 436 -18.20 -15.66 -5.74
N ASP A 437 -18.47 -16.42 -4.68
CA ASP A 437 -19.64 -17.30 -4.59
C ASP A 437 -20.97 -16.52 -4.57
N LEU A 438 -21.06 -15.44 -3.78
CA LEU A 438 -22.28 -14.62 -3.70
C LEU A 438 -22.62 -13.98 -5.04
N THR A 439 -21.60 -13.59 -5.81
CA THR A 439 -21.77 -12.81 -7.03
C THR A 439 -21.65 -13.64 -8.30
N ASP A 440 -21.59 -14.97 -8.20
CA ASP A 440 -21.35 -15.87 -9.33
C ASP A 440 -20.10 -15.48 -10.15
N GLY A 441 -19.06 -15.00 -9.45
CA GLY A 441 -17.79 -14.55 -10.02
C GLY A 441 -17.78 -13.14 -10.61
N LEU A 442 -18.91 -12.40 -10.56
CA LEU A 442 -19.01 -11.02 -11.09
C LEU A 442 -18.20 -9.99 -10.30
N GLN A 443 -17.84 -10.30 -9.05
CA GLN A 443 -17.04 -9.44 -8.20
C GLN A 443 -15.85 -10.22 -7.61
N GLN A 444 -14.64 -9.69 -7.78
CA GLN A 444 -13.43 -10.29 -7.23
C GLN A 444 -12.69 -9.31 -6.32
N PRO A 445 -12.67 -9.51 -4.99
CA PRO A 445 -11.94 -8.64 -4.09
C PRO A 445 -10.44 -8.66 -4.34
N THR A 446 -9.81 -7.49 -4.28
CA THR A 446 -8.34 -7.37 -4.31
C THR A 446 -7.81 -7.17 -2.91
N ILE A 447 -7.17 -8.21 -2.36
CA ILE A 447 -6.56 -8.17 -1.03
C ILE A 447 -5.13 -8.72 -1.14
N PRO A 448 -4.09 -7.91 -0.88
CA PRO A 448 -2.71 -8.35 -1.03
C PRO A 448 -2.39 -9.48 -0.05
N ARG A 449 -1.63 -10.48 -0.52
CA ARG A 449 -0.98 -11.41 0.40
C ARG A 449 0.13 -10.67 1.12
N LEU A 450 0.17 -10.80 2.44
CA LEU A 450 1.28 -10.26 3.22
C LEU A 450 2.48 -11.21 3.07
N THR A 451 3.46 -10.86 2.24
CA THR A 451 4.74 -11.58 2.18
C THR A 451 5.65 -11.11 3.31
N GLY A 452 6.10 -12.05 4.16
CA GLY A 452 7.06 -11.81 5.25
C GLY A 452 6.58 -10.96 6.45
N THR A 453 5.62 -10.05 6.28
CA THR A 453 5.13 -9.08 7.29
C THR A 453 3.87 -9.50 8.04
N GLY A 454 3.13 -10.50 7.54
CA GLY A 454 1.71 -10.70 7.87
C GLY A 454 1.32 -11.70 8.95
N GLN A 455 2.26 -12.47 9.50
CA GLN A 455 1.93 -13.44 10.55
C GLN A 455 1.70 -12.79 11.93
N PHE A 456 1.85 -11.47 12.05
CA PHE A 456 1.83 -10.74 13.33
C PHE A 456 0.64 -9.78 13.50
N LEU A 457 -0.19 -9.60 12.47
CA LEU A 457 -1.33 -8.69 12.46
C LEU A 457 -2.64 -9.50 12.41
N ASP A 458 -2.91 -10.25 13.47
CA ASP A 458 -4.19 -10.93 13.55
C ASP A 458 -5.27 -9.97 14.06
N LEU A 459 -6.32 -9.83 13.26
CA LEU A 459 -7.59 -9.25 13.66
C LEU A 459 -8.31 -10.30 14.55
N VAL A 460 -7.68 -10.68 15.68
CA VAL A 460 -8.11 -11.80 16.52
C VAL A 460 -9.48 -11.50 17.09
N LEU A 461 -10.54 -11.89 16.39
CA LEU A 461 -11.87 -11.90 16.97
C LEU A 461 -12.06 -13.22 17.70
N ALA A 462 -12.50 -13.17 18.96
CA ALA A 462 -12.86 -14.36 19.71
C ALA A 462 -14.33 -14.70 19.46
N ARG A 463 -14.65 -15.96 19.14
CA ARG A 463 -16.01 -16.47 19.11
C ARG A 463 -16.34 -17.18 20.43
N ARG A 464 -17.51 -16.83 20.98
CA ARG A 464 -17.99 -17.09 22.36
C ARG A 464 -16.98 -16.75 23.45
#